data_AF-A0A1B5KWC8-F1
#
_entry.id   AF-A0A1B5KWC8-F1
#
_cell.length_a   1.000
_cell.length_b   1.000
_cell.length_c   1.000
_cell.angle_alpha   90.00
_cell.angle_beta   90.00
_cell.angle_gamma   90.00
#
_symmetry.space_group_name_H-M   'P 1'
#
loop_
_entity.id
_entity.type
_entity.pdbx_description
1 polymer ?
#
loop_
_entity_poly.entity_id
_entity_poly.type
_entity_poly.pdbx_seq_one_letter_code
_entity_poly.pdbx_strand_id
1 'polypeptide(L)'
;MCYHEQPYSAVLGLENMAASKFPVPLTASTTGLWEARNADAWAAIDVTRVAVTTVGEVMQDAEWSSLDNPAFDISLVIAAHALQLPMRQNRQEVQLVADVSTFRSNDLPMYKHFSRRPGAAAYLALHHTPLHVLLAVSGDSWVFNKKIPDACLFAEYKRRLGEWRNSGTSAIATVFAARAIRDFLSLSHGDGSGPTAASNASPAHGTVTCKEISDYWGLYVCALICWAFGHTGKRLTTEKRLAARNRAIGWVQTVAELEPGQLQALPGREDSQVIVGFVRDALEKDCLGGRNILYADSVGVLRKLEEVDNWSWF
;
A
#
# COMPACT_ATOMS: atom_id res chain seq x y z
N MET A 1 -2.43 -21.19 -19.86
CA MET A 1 -3.17 -21.07 -18.58
C MET A 1 -2.65 -19.86 -17.85
N CYS A 2 -3.52 -18.90 -17.48
CA CYS A 2 -3.10 -17.73 -16.71
C CYS A 2 -3.03 -18.11 -15.21
N TYR A 3 -1.83 -18.07 -14.62
CA TYR A 3 -1.59 -18.39 -13.21
C TYR A 3 -2.51 -17.62 -12.24
N HIS A 4 -2.90 -16.38 -12.60
CA HIS A 4 -3.76 -15.52 -11.77
C HIS A 4 -5.25 -15.92 -11.74
N GLU A 5 -5.68 -16.80 -12.64
CA GLU A 5 -7.06 -17.30 -12.73
C GLU A 5 -7.24 -18.66 -12.06
N GLN A 6 -6.17 -19.23 -11.46
CA GLN A 6 -6.33 -20.47 -10.73
C GLN A 6 -7.24 -20.26 -9.50
N PRO A 7 -8.33 -21.06 -9.38
CA PRO A 7 -9.10 -21.10 -8.15
C PRO A 7 -8.16 -21.49 -7.00
N TYR A 8 -8.47 -21.03 -5.78
CA TYR A 8 -7.75 -21.51 -4.61
C TYR A 8 -7.75 -23.04 -4.66
N SER A 9 -6.56 -23.64 -4.66
CA SER A 9 -6.47 -25.07 -4.42
C SER A 9 -6.95 -25.27 -3.00
N ALA A 10 -8.18 -25.75 -2.83
CA ALA A 10 -8.76 -26.16 -1.54
C ALA A 10 -7.96 -27.30 -0.86
N VAL A 11 -6.83 -27.71 -1.46
CA VAL A 11 -5.96 -28.81 -1.04
C VAL A 11 -5.05 -28.42 0.14
N LEU A 12 -4.93 -27.14 0.47
CA LEU A 12 -4.24 -26.72 1.70
C LEU A 12 -5.29 -26.14 2.63
N GLY A 13 -5.63 -26.86 3.71
CA GLY A 13 -6.50 -26.44 4.82
C GLY A 13 -5.94 -25.23 5.58
N LEU A 14 -5.70 -24.14 4.86
CA LEU A 14 -5.26 -22.81 5.31
C LEU A 14 -6.40 -22.04 5.99
N GLU A 15 -7.63 -22.56 5.86
CA GLU A 15 -8.88 -21.98 6.35
C GLU A 15 -8.90 -21.78 7.88
N ASN A 16 -8.00 -22.47 8.60
CA ASN A 16 -7.79 -22.38 10.04
C ASN A 16 -6.28 -22.36 10.42
N MET A 17 -5.49 -21.48 9.81
CA MET A 17 -4.09 -21.25 10.25
C MET A 17 -4.06 -20.43 11.54
N ALA A 18 -3.98 -21.11 12.68
CA ALA A 18 -3.46 -20.49 13.90
C ALA A 18 -2.04 -19.98 13.64
N ALA A 19 -1.66 -18.84 14.25
CA ALA A 19 -0.31 -18.26 14.12
C ALA A 19 0.82 -19.29 14.37
N SER A 20 0.56 -20.30 15.21
CA SER A 20 1.47 -21.43 15.49
C SER A 20 1.75 -22.38 14.33
N LYS A 21 1.14 -22.20 13.15
CA LYS A 21 1.27 -23.09 11.99
C LYS A 21 2.14 -22.56 10.85
N PHE A 22 2.92 -21.50 11.06
CA PHE A 22 3.88 -21.03 10.07
C PHE A 22 5.31 -21.50 10.42
N PRO A 23 5.70 -22.76 10.10
CA PRO A 23 7.04 -23.29 10.36
C PRO A 23 8.07 -22.77 9.35
N VAL A 24 7.86 -21.56 8.82
CA VAL A 24 8.76 -20.93 7.86
C VAL A 24 9.90 -20.30 8.66
N PRO A 25 11.14 -20.75 8.49
CA PRO A 25 12.29 -20.19 9.20
C PRO A 25 12.61 -18.78 8.69
N LEU A 26 12.92 -17.88 9.62
CA LEU A 26 13.43 -16.55 9.31
C LEU A 26 14.94 -16.59 9.03
N THR A 27 15.40 -15.64 8.23
CA THR A 27 16.76 -15.60 7.72
C THR A 27 17.72 -14.83 8.61
N ALA A 28 17.24 -13.97 9.52
CA ALA A 28 18.04 -13.10 10.38
C ALA A 28 19.18 -13.83 11.10
N SER A 29 18.89 -14.99 11.71
CA SER A 29 19.90 -15.78 12.43
C SER A 29 20.87 -16.52 11.51
N THR A 30 20.54 -16.66 10.23
CA THR A 30 21.34 -17.34 9.20
C THR A 30 22.09 -16.38 8.28
N THR A 31 21.89 -15.07 8.36
CA THR A 31 22.49 -14.07 7.46
C THR A 31 24.01 -14.23 7.33
N GLY A 32 24.71 -14.48 8.43
CA GLY A 32 26.16 -14.71 8.43
C GLY A 32 26.61 -15.91 7.59
N LEU A 33 25.76 -16.93 7.42
CA LEU A 33 26.03 -18.07 6.54
C LEU A 33 25.93 -17.68 5.07
N TRP A 34 24.98 -16.82 4.71
CA TRP A 34 24.77 -16.37 3.34
C TRP A 34 25.77 -15.31 2.88
N GLU A 35 26.27 -14.51 3.83
CA GLU A 35 27.24 -13.44 3.56
C GLU A 35 28.71 -13.87 3.71
N ALA A 36 28.95 -15.15 4.01
CA ALA A 36 30.31 -15.69 4.13
C ALA A 36 31.07 -15.51 2.81
N ARG A 37 32.21 -14.81 2.88
CA ARG A 37 32.99 -14.41 1.69
C ARG A 37 33.72 -15.58 1.01
N ASN A 38 33.95 -16.68 1.73
CA ASN A 38 34.65 -17.86 1.25
C ASN A 38 34.28 -19.09 2.11
N ALA A 39 34.70 -20.27 1.65
CA ALA A 39 34.38 -21.55 2.29
C ALA A 39 34.95 -21.67 3.72
N ASP A 40 36.14 -21.14 3.98
CA ASP A 40 36.76 -21.19 5.31
C ASP A 40 35.99 -20.35 6.33
N ALA A 41 35.57 -19.14 5.93
CA ALA A 41 34.74 -18.26 6.76
C ALA A 41 33.36 -18.88 7.02
N TRP A 42 32.79 -19.57 6.04
CA TRP A 42 31.53 -20.31 6.21
C TRP A 42 31.69 -21.47 7.20
N ALA A 43 32.77 -22.26 7.05
CA ALA A 43 33.04 -23.42 7.91
C ALA A 43 33.40 -23.04 9.36
N ALA A 44 33.89 -21.81 9.59
CA ALA A 44 34.17 -21.28 10.92
C ALA A 44 32.90 -20.90 11.71
N ILE A 45 31.73 -20.84 11.07
CA ILE A 45 30.47 -20.49 11.72
C ILE A 45 29.94 -21.71 12.49
N ASP A 46 29.75 -21.55 13.79
CA ASP A 46 29.16 -22.59 14.66
C ASP A 46 27.64 -22.68 14.43
N VAL A 47 27.24 -23.58 13.53
CA VAL A 47 25.84 -23.83 13.18
C VAL A 47 25.02 -24.29 14.40
N THR A 48 25.64 -24.87 15.43
CA THR A 48 24.92 -25.32 16.64
C THR A 48 24.39 -24.17 17.49
N ARG A 49 24.94 -22.95 17.31
CA ARG A 49 24.48 -21.73 17.97
C ARG A 49 23.42 -20.96 17.17
N VAL A 50 23.15 -21.37 15.94
CA VAL A 50 22.15 -20.71 15.09
C VAL A 50 20.77 -21.22 15.49
N ALA A 51 20.11 -20.49 16.40
CA ALA A 51 18.70 -20.69 16.69
C ALA A 51 17.86 -20.10 15.56
N VAL A 52 17.06 -20.93 14.90
CA VAL A 52 16.19 -20.50 13.81
C VAL A 52 14.83 -20.18 14.37
N THR A 53 14.48 -18.90 14.37
CA THR A 53 13.14 -18.43 14.73
C THR A 53 12.20 -18.62 13.54
N THR A 54 10.97 -19.03 13.79
CA THR A 54 9.95 -19.18 12.75
C THR A 54 9.02 -17.99 12.69
N VAL A 55 8.37 -17.80 11.54
CA VAL A 55 7.31 -16.78 11.37
C VAL A 55 6.21 -16.94 12.43
N GLY A 56 5.81 -18.18 12.73
CA GLY A 56 4.74 -18.44 13.69
C GLY A 56 5.08 -18.09 15.15
N GLU A 57 6.36 -18.19 15.52
CA GLU A 57 6.86 -17.74 16.82
C GLU A 57 6.84 -16.21 16.90
N VAL A 58 7.33 -15.53 15.85
CA VAL A 58 7.32 -14.06 15.77
C VAL A 58 5.90 -13.49 15.82
N MET A 59 4.93 -14.12 15.16
CA MET A 59 3.54 -13.66 15.19
C MET A 59 2.88 -13.74 16.58
N GLN A 60 3.44 -14.53 17.49
CA GLN A 60 2.98 -14.64 18.89
C GLN A 60 3.77 -13.74 19.83
N ASP A 61 4.93 -13.26 19.40
CA ASP A 61 5.82 -12.41 20.18
C ASP A 61 5.44 -10.92 19.98
N ALA A 62 4.86 -10.33 21.03
CA ALA A 62 4.46 -8.92 21.02
C ALA A 62 5.66 -7.95 21.07
N GLU A 63 6.84 -8.43 21.49
CA GLU A 63 8.06 -7.63 21.63
C GLU A 63 8.94 -7.69 20.37
N TRP A 64 8.54 -8.49 19.36
CA TRP A 64 9.34 -8.63 18.15
C TRP A 64 9.47 -7.29 17.41
N SER A 65 10.71 -6.81 17.29
CA SER A 65 11.04 -5.54 16.64
C SER A 65 11.18 -5.73 15.14
N SER A 66 10.36 -5.03 14.36
CA SER A 66 10.54 -4.99 12.91
C SER A 66 11.78 -4.20 12.47
N LEU A 67 12.41 -3.38 13.33
CA LEU A 67 13.51 -2.49 12.94
C LEU A 67 14.84 -3.23 12.74
N ASP A 68 15.06 -4.29 13.52
CA ASP A 68 16.34 -4.99 13.60
C ASP A 68 16.42 -6.21 12.66
N ASN A 69 15.34 -6.49 11.93
CA ASN A 69 15.21 -7.69 11.10
C ASN A 69 15.42 -7.40 9.60
N PRO A 70 15.93 -8.37 8.82
CA PRO A 70 16.06 -8.25 7.37
C PRO A 70 14.73 -7.95 6.69
N ALA A 71 14.78 -7.21 5.57
CA ALA A 71 13.58 -6.85 4.80
C ALA A 71 12.78 -8.09 4.34
N PHE A 72 13.48 -9.16 3.96
CA PHE A 72 12.86 -10.43 3.56
C PHE A 72 12.01 -11.04 4.69
N ASP A 73 12.54 -11.10 5.91
CA ASP A 73 11.84 -11.65 7.08
C ASP A 73 10.60 -10.82 7.42
N ILE A 74 10.73 -9.49 7.36
CA ILE A 74 9.60 -8.59 7.56
C ILE A 74 8.51 -8.84 6.52
N SER A 75 8.87 -9.03 5.25
CA SER A 75 7.92 -9.36 4.19
C SER A 75 7.21 -10.69 4.44
N LEU A 76 7.91 -11.71 4.96
CA LEU A 76 7.30 -13.00 5.33
C LEU A 76 6.29 -12.85 6.46
N VAL A 77 6.62 -12.08 7.50
CA VAL A 77 5.71 -11.87 8.64
C VAL A 77 4.49 -11.03 8.22
N ILE A 78 4.67 -9.98 7.40
CA ILE A 78 3.56 -9.21 6.82
C ILE A 78 2.67 -10.13 5.97
N ALA A 79 3.26 -10.98 5.13
CA ALA A 79 2.50 -11.92 4.30
C ALA A 79 1.71 -12.91 5.18
N ALA A 80 2.29 -13.40 6.27
CA ALA A 80 1.61 -14.29 7.20
C ALA A 80 0.43 -13.62 7.91
N HIS A 81 0.57 -12.34 8.31
CA HIS A 81 -0.57 -11.56 8.79
C HIS A 81 -1.63 -11.33 7.71
N ALA A 82 -1.23 -11.11 6.45
CA ALA A 82 -2.17 -10.95 5.35
C ALA A 82 -3.01 -12.23 5.10
N LEU A 83 -2.42 -13.41 5.33
CA LEU A 83 -3.14 -14.69 5.26
C LEU A 83 -4.18 -14.88 6.37
N GLN A 84 -4.08 -14.14 7.48
CA GLN A 84 -5.06 -14.17 8.57
C GLN A 84 -6.25 -13.23 8.32
N LEU A 85 -6.18 -12.38 7.29
CA LEU A 85 -7.29 -11.51 6.92
C LEU A 85 -8.45 -12.33 6.35
N PRO A 86 -9.71 -11.86 6.51
CA PRO A 86 -10.87 -12.52 5.93
C PRO A 86 -10.69 -12.79 4.43
N MET A 87 -10.78 -14.07 4.04
CA MET A 87 -10.66 -14.46 2.64
C MET A 87 -11.88 -13.99 1.85
N ARG A 88 -11.63 -13.46 0.65
CA ARG A 88 -12.70 -13.09 -0.29
C ARG A 88 -13.14 -14.32 -1.06
N GLN A 89 -14.45 -14.54 -1.13
CA GLN A 89 -15.03 -15.59 -2.00
C GLN A 89 -14.76 -15.31 -3.48
N ASN A 90 -14.82 -14.03 -3.88
CA ASN A 90 -14.47 -13.58 -5.21
C ASN A 90 -13.37 -12.49 -5.12
N ARG A 91 -12.24 -12.71 -5.79
CA ARG A 91 -11.06 -11.81 -5.76
C ARG A 91 -11.37 -10.40 -6.25
N GLN A 92 -12.36 -10.26 -7.13
CA GLN A 92 -12.76 -8.98 -7.71
C GLN A 92 -13.70 -8.18 -6.80
N GLU A 93 -14.21 -8.78 -5.73
CA GLU A 93 -15.25 -8.20 -4.88
C GLU A 93 -14.71 -7.90 -3.49
N VAL A 94 -15.23 -6.83 -2.89
CA VAL A 94 -14.92 -6.45 -1.52
C VAL A 94 -16.22 -6.35 -0.75
N GLN A 95 -16.20 -6.84 0.49
CA GLN A 95 -17.33 -6.65 1.40
C GLN A 95 -17.47 -5.16 1.72
N LEU A 96 -18.61 -4.59 1.32
CA LEU A 96 -18.93 -3.20 1.58
C LEU A 96 -19.54 -3.07 2.98
N VAL A 97 -18.95 -2.20 3.78
CA VAL A 97 -19.43 -1.82 5.10
C VAL A 97 -19.90 -0.39 5.01
N ALA A 98 -21.17 -0.15 5.37
CA ALA A 98 -21.77 1.18 5.26
C ALA A 98 -21.25 2.12 6.35
N ASP A 99 -21.15 1.68 7.60
CA ASP A 99 -20.71 2.47 8.75
C ASP A 99 -19.42 1.90 9.34
N VAL A 100 -18.37 2.72 9.43
CA VAL A 100 -17.07 2.34 10.00
C VAL A 100 -16.72 3.16 11.25
N SER A 101 -17.72 3.75 11.92
CA SER A 101 -17.56 4.52 13.17
C SER A 101 -16.90 3.73 14.30
N THR A 102 -17.22 2.43 14.41
CA THR A 102 -16.68 1.51 15.42
C THR A 102 -15.32 0.93 15.03
N PHE A 103 -14.89 1.09 13.78
CA PHE A 103 -13.63 0.54 13.31
C PHE A 103 -12.46 1.22 14.03
N ARG A 104 -11.48 0.42 14.46
CA ARG A 104 -10.20 0.89 15.01
C ARG A 104 -9.07 0.21 14.27
N SER A 105 -8.17 1.02 13.73
CA SER A 105 -7.02 0.54 12.97
C SER A 105 -6.11 -0.39 13.78
N ASN A 106 -5.98 -0.14 15.09
CA ASN A 106 -5.15 -0.91 16.00
C ASN A 106 -5.73 -2.29 16.36
N ASP A 107 -7.00 -2.56 16.03
CA ASP A 107 -7.60 -3.89 16.21
C ASP A 107 -7.04 -4.89 15.19
N LEU A 108 -6.46 -4.40 14.09
CA LEU A 108 -5.80 -5.22 13.09
C LEU A 108 -4.38 -5.55 13.54
N PRO A 109 -4.04 -6.84 13.79
CA PRO A 109 -2.71 -7.23 14.26
C PRO A 109 -1.60 -6.75 13.32
N MET A 110 -1.82 -6.83 12.00
CA MET A 110 -0.85 -6.35 11.02
C MET A 110 -0.52 -4.87 11.20
N TYR A 111 -1.52 -4.00 11.40
CA TYR A 111 -1.26 -2.59 11.58
C TYR A 111 -0.61 -2.30 12.93
N LYS A 112 -1.05 -2.98 14.00
CA LYS A 112 -0.48 -2.82 15.33
C LYS A 112 1.03 -3.08 15.37
N HIS A 113 1.50 -4.14 14.72
CA HIS A 113 2.93 -4.51 14.71
C HIS A 113 3.74 -3.75 13.64
N PHE A 114 3.09 -3.30 12.56
CA PHE A 114 3.76 -2.72 11.38
C PHE A 114 3.25 -1.31 11.03
N SER A 115 2.89 -0.51 12.03
CA SER A 115 2.23 0.80 11.87
C SER A 115 3.01 1.85 11.06
N ARG A 116 4.34 1.71 10.99
CA ARG A 116 5.26 2.58 10.24
C ARG A 116 5.87 1.90 9.01
N ARG A 117 5.46 0.68 8.67
CA ARG A 117 5.95 -0.02 7.48
C ARG A 117 4.97 0.21 6.34
N PRO A 118 5.40 0.86 5.24
CA PRO A 118 4.49 1.25 4.18
C PRO A 118 3.84 0.05 3.48
N GLY A 119 4.57 -1.07 3.37
CA GLY A 119 4.04 -2.31 2.79
C GLY A 119 2.82 -2.87 3.55
N ALA A 120 2.84 -2.85 4.88
CA ALA A 120 1.72 -3.35 5.69
C ALA A 120 0.46 -2.49 5.51
N ALA A 121 0.63 -1.16 5.55
CA ALA A 121 -0.45 -0.23 5.27
C ALA A 121 -0.97 -0.35 3.84
N ALA A 122 -0.10 -0.54 2.84
CA ALA A 122 -0.49 -0.77 1.46
C ALA A 122 -1.31 -2.07 1.30
N TYR A 123 -0.92 -3.16 1.96
CA TYR A 123 -1.68 -4.41 1.96
C TYR A 123 -3.08 -4.24 2.57
N LEU A 124 -3.20 -3.51 3.68
CA LEU A 124 -4.51 -3.22 4.29
C LEU A 124 -5.37 -2.36 3.37
N ALA A 125 -4.79 -1.33 2.75
CA ALA A 125 -5.49 -0.52 1.76
C ALA A 125 -6.03 -1.38 0.60
N LEU A 126 -5.22 -2.29 0.09
CA LEU A 126 -5.59 -3.26 -0.95
C LEU A 126 -6.67 -4.24 -0.49
N HIS A 127 -6.60 -4.72 0.75
CA HIS A 127 -7.60 -5.63 1.32
C HIS A 127 -9.00 -5.00 1.41
N HIS A 128 -9.08 -3.67 1.49
CA HIS A 128 -10.35 -2.95 1.47
C HIS A 128 -10.68 -2.32 0.10
N THR A 129 -9.94 -2.67 -0.96
CA THR A 129 -10.12 -2.08 -2.30
C THR A 129 -10.46 -3.14 -3.37
N PRO A 130 -11.46 -2.90 -4.24
CA PRO A 130 -11.73 -3.75 -5.40
C PRO A 130 -10.69 -3.47 -6.49
N LEU A 131 -9.47 -3.96 -6.29
CA LEU A 131 -8.28 -3.60 -7.09
C LEU A 131 -8.51 -3.72 -8.60
N HIS A 132 -9.11 -4.81 -9.06
CA HIS A 132 -9.34 -5.03 -10.50
C HIS A 132 -10.28 -3.97 -11.09
N VAL A 133 -11.34 -3.62 -10.36
CA VAL A 133 -12.29 -2.58 -10.74
C VAL A 133 -11.60 -1.21 -10.74
N LEU A 134 -10.82 -0.91 -9.71
CA LEU A 134 -10.06 0.33 -9.61
C LEU A 134 -9.11 0.51 -10.80
N LEU A 135 -8.28 -0.50 -11.09
CA LEU A 135 -7.33 -0.48 -12.20
C LEU A 135 -8.04 -0.33 -13.55
N ALA A 136 -9.15 -1.04 -13.75
CA ALA A 136 -9.92 -0.95 -14.99
C ALA A 136 -10.47 0.46 -15.24
N VAL A 137 -11.00 1.12 -14.21
CA VAL A 137 -11.56 2.48 -14.34
C VAL A 137 -10.44 3.51 -14.48
N SER A 138 -9.37 3.43 -13.67
CA SER A 138 -8.24 4.36 -13.79
C SER A 138 -7.49 4.22 -15.12
N GLY A 139 -7.41 3.00 -15.65
CA GLY A 139 -6.74 2.66 -16.91
C GLY A 139 -7.61 2.83 -18.15
N ASP A 140 -8.83 3.36 -18.03
CA ASP A 140 -9.79 3.50 -19.14
C ASP A 140 -10.01 2.18 -19.91
N SER A 141 -10.50 1.17 -19.19
CA SER A 141 -10.72 -0.22 -19.64
C SER A 141 -9.47 -1.08 -19.79
N TRP A 142 -8.26 -0.58 -19.49
CA TRP A 142 -7.03 -1.36 -19.52
C TRP A 142 -6.61 -1.84 -18.13
N VAL A 143 -6.30 -3.13 -18.02
CA VAL A 143 -5.75 -3.75 -16.81
C VAL A 143 -4.55 -4.61 -17.21
N PHE A 144 -3.35 -4.29 -16.73
CA PHE A 144 -2.12 -5.05 -17.04
C PHE A 144 -1.92 -5.35 -18.54
N ASN A 145 -2.00 -4.31 -19.39
CA ASN A 145 -1.92 -4.41 -20.85
C ASN A 145 -3.04 -5.25 -21.53
N LYS A 146 -4.10 -5.59 -20.80
CA LYS A 146 -5.29 -6.22 -21.38
C LYS A 146 -6.45 -5.22 -21.39
N LYS A 147 -6.98 -4.97 -22.58
CA LYS A 147 -8.21 -4.17 -22.74
C LYS A 147 -9.42 -5.02 -22.40
N ILE A 148 -10.37 -4.45 -21.67
CA ILE A 148 -11.71 -4.99 -21.47
C ILE A 148 -12.55 -4.57 -22.67
N PRO A 149 -12.91 -5.49 -23.59
CA PRO A 149 -13.61 -5.13 -24.82
C PRO A 149 -15.11 -4.90 -24.58
N ASP A 150 -15.66 -5.47 -23.52
CA ASP A 150 -17.09 -5.41 -23.21
C ASP A 150 -17.45 -4.11 -22.50
N ALA A 151 -18.23 -3.27 -23.20
CA ALA A 151 -18.70 -1.99 -22.68
C ALA A 151 -19.69 -2.15 -21.51
N CYS A 152 -20.50 -3.21 -21.50
CA CYS A 152 -21.43 -3.50 -20.40
C CYS A 152 -20.66 -3.85 -19.13
N LEU A 153 -19.63 -4.70 -19.25
CA LEU A 153 -18.74 -5.05 -18.15
C LEU A 153 -17.99 -3.82 -17.63
N PHE A 154 -17.54 -2.93 -18.51
CA PHE A 154 -16.86 -1.71 -18.09
C PHE A 154 -17.80 -0.73 -17.37
N ALA A 155 -19.04 -0.58 -17.83
CA ALA A 155 -20.06 0.20 -17.14
C ALA A 155 -20.37 -0.37 -15.74
N GLU A 156 -20.41 -1.69 -15.62
CA GLU A 156 -20.56 -2.38 -14.33
C GLU A 156 -19.37 -2.08 -13.39
N TYR A 157 -18.13 -2.09 -13.89
CA TYR A 157 -16.97 -1.71 -13.08
C TYR A 157 -17.05 -0.27 -12.57
N LYS A 158 -17.49 0.69 -13.40
CA LYS A 158 -17.74 2.06 -12.94
C LYS A 158 -18.78 2.11 -11.83
N ARG A 159 -19.91 1.41 -12.01
CA ARG A 159 -20.99 1.32 -11.02
C ARG A 159 -20.47 0.78 -9.69
N ARG A 160 -19.74 -0.33 -9.71
CA ARG A 160 -19.14 -0.97 -8.52
C ARG A 160 -18.13 -0.07 -7.82
N LEU A 161 -17.31 0.66 -8.58
CA LEU A 161 -16.38 1.62 -7.98
C LEU A 161 -17.13 2.76 -7.28
N GLY A 162 -18.26 3.20 -7.85
CA GLY A 162 -19.13 4.21 -7.25
C GLY A 162 -19.76 3.73 -5.95
N GLU A 163 -20.26 2.50 -5.92
CA GLU A 163 -20.77 1.86 -4.70
C GLU A 163 -19.69 1.76 -3.62
N TRP A 164 -18.49 1.31 -3.99
CA TRP A 164 -17.36 1.23 -3.07
C TRP A 164 -17.00 2.61 -2.50
N ARG A 165 -16.87 3.62 -3.37
CA ARG A 165 -16.58 5.01 -2.99
C ARG A 165 -17.60 5.59 -2.00
N ASN A 166 -18.87 5.21 -2.14
CA ASN A 166 -19.94 5.67 -1.28
C ASN A 166 -20.07 4.86 0.03
N SER A 167 -19.31 3.78 0.19
CA SER A 167 -19.28 2.95 1.40
C SER A 167 -18.22 3.43 2.40
N GLY A 168 -18.38 3.05 3.67
CA GLY A 168 -17.37 3.23 4.72
C GLY A 168 -16.09 2.42 4.46
N THR A 169 -16.17 1.31 3.72
CA THR A 169 -14.99 0.53 3.29
C THR A 169 -13.98 1.39 2.53
N SER A 170 -14.43 2.37 1.73
CA SER A 170 -13.52 3.28 1.04
C SER A 170 -12.74 4.20 1.99
N ALA A 171 -13.34 4.59 3.12
CA ALA A 171 -12.66 5.36 4.14
C ALA A 171 -11.55 4.53 4.82
N ILE A 172 -11.81 3.25 5.10
CA ILE A 172 -10.79 2.33 5.64
C ILE A 172 -9.61 2.23 4.67
N ALA A 173 -9.89 1.93 3.39
CA ALA A 173 -8.86 1.82 2.36
C ALA A 173 -8.04 3.12 2.23
N THR A 174 -8.70 4.27 2.29
CA THR A 174 -8.07 5.59 2.12
C THR A 174 -7.16 5.97 3.29
N VAL A 175 -7.57 5.69 4.54
CA VAL A 175 -6.71 5.93 5.71
C VAL A 175 -5.43 5.11 5.62
N PHE A 176 -5.53 3.82 5.29
CA PHE A 176 -4.34 2.98 5.12
C PHE A 176 -3.49 3.38 3.91
N ALA A 177 -4.12 3.80 2.80
CA ALA A 177 -3.41 4.32 1.65
C ALA A 177 -2.63 5.62 1.99
N ALA A 178 -3.23 6.54 2.75
CA ALA A 178 -2.56 7.75 3.21
C ALA A 178 -1.37 7.43 4.13
N ARG A 179 -1.52 6.49 5.06
CA ARG A 179 -0.42 6.01 5.93
C ARG A 179 0.72 5.41 5.11
N ALA A 180 0.40 4.57 4.13
CA ALA A 180 1.39 4.00 3.22
C ALA A 180 2.15 5.08 2.44
N ILE A 181 1.44 6.07 1.85
CA ILE A 181 2.06 7.18 1.11
C ILE A 181 2.95 8.03 2.02
N ARG A 182 2.49 8.35 3.23
CA ARG A 182 3.27 9.07 4.24
C ARG A 182 4.60 8.38 4.49
N ASP A 183 4.58 7.06 4.66
CA ASP A 183 5.76 6.29 5.04
C ASP A 183 6.68 6.01 3.82
N PHE A 184 6.12 5.72 2.63
CA PHE A 184 6.88 5.58 1.37
C PHE A 184 7.61 6.87 0.94
N LEU A 185 7.09 8.03 1.32
CA LEU A 185 7.66 9.34 0.94
C LEU A 185 8.31 10.07 2.13
N SER A 186 8.41 9.39 3.28
CA SER A 186 8.95 9.92 4.54
C SER A 186 8.43 11.32 4.88
N LEU A 187 7.10 11.48 4.83
CA LEU A 187 6.42 12.73 5.17
C LEU A 187 6.31 12.87 6.68
N SER A 188 7.44 13.17 7.35
CA SER A 188 7.47 13.41 8.79
C SER A 188 6.52 14.53 9.19
N HIS A 189 5.75 14.33 10.27
CA HIS A 189 5.09 15.43 10.95
C HIS A 189 6.18 16.38 11.44
N GLY A 190 6.04 17.67 11.16
CA GLY A 190 6.90 18.68 11.77
C GLY A 190 6.56 18.79 13.25
N ASP A 191 7.00 17.83 14.06
CA ASP A 191 6.96 17.97 15.50
C ASP A 191 7.87 19.14 15.87
N GLY A 192 7.27 20.18 16.45
CA GLY A 192 7.88 21.43 16.85
C GLY A 192 8.88 21.30 18.01
N SER A 193 9.88 20.44 17.88
CA SER A 193 11.11 20.51 18.68
C SER A 193 12.03 21.53 18.05
N GLY A 194 12.36 22.58 18.81
CA GLY A 194 13.13 23.75 18.37
C GLY A 194 14.52 23.47 17.79
N PRO A 195 15.23 24.53 17.38
CA PRO A 195 16.47 24.42 16.62
C PRO A 195 17.63 23.98 17.52
N THR A 196 17.93 22.69 17.56
CA THR A 196 19.26 22.22 17.94
C THR A 196 20.06 21.95 16.68
N ALA A 197 20.98 22.89 16.43
CA ALA A 197 21.98 22.81 15.39
C ALA A 197 22.84 21.54 15.53
N ALA A 198 23.35 21.11 14.37
CA ALA A 198 24.40 20.10 14.15
C ALA A 198 23.94 18.63 14.04
N SER A 199 23.44 18.25 12.86
CA SER A 199 23.99 17.12 12.09
C SER A 199 23.51 17.17 10.64
N ASN A 200 24.38 16.73 9.73
CA ASN A 200 24.32 16.98 8.30
C ASN A 200 23.20 16.22 7.57
N ALA A 201 22.59 16.89 6.59
CA ALA A 201 21.66 16.35 5.59
C ALA A 201 20.38 15.68 6.12
N SER A 202 19.44 16.49 6.62
CA SER A 202 18.03 16.08 6.68
C SER A 202 17.57 15.70 5.27
N PRO A 203 17.03 14.48 5.02
CA PRO A 203 16.51 14.14 3.72
C PRO A 203 15.38 15.11 3.38
N ALA A 204 15.46 15.74 2.22
CA ALA A 204 14.44 16.67 1.76
C ALA A 204 13.06 15.97 1.83
N HIS A 205 12.09 16.58 2.50
CA HIS A 205 10.73 16.03 2.59
C HIS A 205 10.19 15.67 1.20
N GLY A 206 9.78 14.41 1.03
CA GLY A 206 9.42 13.83 -0.26
C GLY A 206 10.58 13.19 -1.03
N THR A 207 11.56 12.63 -0.32
CA THR A 207 12.51 11.66 -0.90
C THR A 207 11.83 10.30 -0.87
N VAL A 208 11.72 9.65 -2.03
CA VAL A 208 11.09 8.33 -2.15
C VAL A 208 11.97 7.30 -1.44
N THR A 209 11.39 6.54 -0.51
CA THR A 209 12.10 5.46 0.23
C THR A 209 11.88 4.08 -0.38
N CYS A 210 11.16 4.00 -1.49
CA CYS A 210 10.91 2.77 -2.23
C CYS A 210 12.24 2.14 -2.66
N LYS A 211 12.42 0.86 -2.34
CA LYS A 211 13.62 0.08 -2.71
C LYS A 211 13.27 -1.00 -3.71
N GLU A 212 12.10 -1.61 -3.54
CA GLU A 212 11.67 -2.78 -4.29
C GLU A 212 10.53 -2.43 -5.25
N ILE A 213 10.37 -3.22 -6.32
CA ILE A 213 9.28 -3.05 -7.30
C ILE A 213 7.88 -3.05 -6.64
N SER A 214 7.72 -3.80 -5.56
CA SER A 214 6.50 -3.85 -4.76
C SER A 214 6.17 -2.52 -4.08
N ASP A 215 7.19 -1.76 -3.68
CA ASP A 215 7.01 -0.48 -2.99
C ASP A 215 6.40 0.55 -3.93
N TYR A 216 6.93 0.63 -5.14
CA TYR A 216 6.43 1.55 -6.16
C TYR A 216 5.05 1.15 -6.68
N TRP A 217 4.77 -0.15 -6.81
CA TRP A 217 3.42 -0.63 -7.10
C TRP A 217 2.45 -0.29 -5.97
N GLY A 218 2.85 -0.49 -4.71
CA GLY A 218 2.09 -0.10 -3.53
C GLY A 218 1.79 1.39 -3.54
N LEU A 219 2.80 2.22 -3.77
CA LEU A 219 2.67 3.68 -3.86
C LEU A 219 1.71 4.11 -4.98
N TYR A 220 1.81 3.51 -6.16
CA TYR A 220 0.89 3.74 -7.28
C TYR A 220 -0.56 3.40 -6.92
N VAL A 221 -0.81 2.21 -6.38
CA VAL A 221 -2.18 1.80 -6.05
C VAL A 221 -2.74 2.62 -4.89
N CYS A 222 -1.94 2.98 -3.88
CA CYS A 222 -2.38 3.87 -2.81
C CYS A 222 -2.80 5.24 -3.36
N ALA A 223 -2.10 5.78 -4.36
CA ALA A 223 -2.51 7.02 -5.03
C ALA A 223 -3.85 6.86 -5.77
N LEU A 224 -4.06 5.73 -6.45
CA LEU A 224 -5.35 5.43 -7.10
C LEU A 224 -6.50 5.28 -6.10
N ILE A 225 -6.26 4.69 -4.94
CA ILE A 225 -7.27 4.56 -3.87
C ILE A 225 -7.71 5.96 -3.41
N CYS A 226 -6.74 6.83 -3.10
CA CYS A 226 -7.04 8.20 -2.69
C CYS A 226 -7.76 8.98 -3.81
N TRP A 227 -7.32 8.81 -5.07
CA TRP A 227 -8.02 9.37 -6.23
C TRP A 227 -9.47 8.90 -6.31
N ALA A 228 -9.73 7.59 -6.26
CA ALA A 228 -11.10 7.08 -6.40
C ALA A 228 -12.00 7.53 -5.24
N PHE A 229 -11.46 7.66 -4.03
CA PHE A 229 -12.20 8.10 -2.85
C PHE A 229 -12.80 9.51 -3.01
N GLY A 230 -11.99 10.47 -3.48
CA GLY A 230 -12.44 11.87 -3.61
C GLY A 230 -12.83 12.33 -4.99
N HIS A 231 -12.88 11.44 -5.97
CA HIS A 231 -13.26 11.83 -7.33
C HIS A 231 -14.72 12.29 -7.40
N THR A 232 -14.98 13.60 -7.48
CA THR A 232 -16.34 14.16 -7.55
C THR A 232 -16.83 14.47 -8.97
N GLY A 233 -16.07 14.11 -10.01
CA GLY A 233 -16.41 14.41 -11.41
C GLY A 233 -16.44 15.92 -11.73
N LYS A 234 -15.91 16.76 -10.82
CA LYS A 234 -15.86 18.21 -10.95
C LYS A 234 -14.44 18.68 -11.31
N ARG A 235 -14.40 19.67 -12.20
CA ARG A 235 -13.21 20.33 -12.73
C ARG A 235 -12.39 20.99 -11.62
N LEU A 236 -11.12 20.61 -11.44
CA LEU A 236 -10.20 21.35 -10.58
C LEU A 236 -9.58 22.50 -11.39
N THR A 237 -9.80 23.74 -10.95
CA THR A 237 -9.16 24.90 -11.58
C THR A 237 -7.66 24.88 -11.33
N THR A 238 -6.91 25.10 -12.40
CA THR A 238 -5.46 24.98 -12.51
C THR A 238 -4.71 26.08 -11.76
N GLU A 239 -4.83 26.17 -10.43
CA GLU A 239 -4.10 27.16 -9.64
C GLU A 239 -2.97 26.53 -8.80
N LYS A 240 -1.77 26.68 -9.37
CA LYS A 240 -0.41 26.59 -8.80
C LYS A 240 0.00 25.21 -8.25
N ARG A 241 0.72 24.42 -9.07
CA ARG A 241 1.34 23.12 -8.73
C ARG A 241 2.12 23.10 -7.41
N LEU A 242 2.81 24.19 -7.05
CA LEU A 242 3.56 24.25 -5.79
C LEU A 242 2.63 24.31 -4.56
N ALA A 243 1.50 25.03 -4.68
CA ALA A 243 0.46 25.05 -3.65
C ALA A 243 -0.24 23.68 -3.58
N ALA A 244 -0.38 22.98 -4.71
CA ALA A 244 -0.94 21.62 -4.76
C ALA A 244 -0.08 20.59 -4.01
N ARG A 245 1.26 20.68 -4.11
CA ARG A 245 2.17 19.78 -3.38
C ARG A 245 2.04 19.90 -1.86
N ASN A 246 2.09 21.11 -1.31
CA ASN A 246 1.95 21.31 0.14
C ASN A 246 0.56 20.91 0.64
N ARG A 247 -0.49 21.16 -0.17
CA ARG A 247 -1.84 20.64 0.12
C ARG A 247 -1.88 19.12 0.12
N ALA A 248 -1.23 18.45 -0.84
CA ALA A 248 -1.17 16.99 -0.90
C ALA A 248 -0.45 16.41 0.31
N ILE A 249 0.70 16.98 0.70
CA ILE A 249 1.44 16.57 1.90
C ILE A 249 0.59 16.77 3.15
N GLY A 250 0.01 17.95 3.32
CA GLY A 250 -0.84 18.27 4.47
C GLY A 250 -2.08 17.37 4.56
N TRP A 251 -2.72 17.07 3.42
CA TRP A 251 -3.84 16.13 3.36
C TRP A 251 -3.39 14.72 3.75
N VAL A 252 -2.28 14.21 3.18
CA VAL A 252 -1.78 12.86 3.49
C VAL A 252 -1.44 12.75 4.97
N GLN A 253 -0.75 13.74 5.53
CA GLN A 253 -0.43 13.78 6.95
C GLN A 253 -1.68 13.83 7.83
N THR A 254 -2.68 14.62 7.45
CA THR A 254 -3.94 14.71 8.22
C THR A 254 -4.69 13.38 8.18
N VAL A 255 -4.92 12.82 6.99
CA VAL A 255 -5.69 11.58 6.82
C VAL A 255 -4.98 10.36 7.38
N ALA A 256 -3.64 10.34 7.38
CA ALA A 256 -2.88 9.25 7.98
C ALA A 256 -3.05 9.16 9.51
N GLU A 257 -3.38 10.26 10.18
CA GLU A 257 -3.63 10.29 11.64
C GLU A 257 -5.11 10.06 12.01
N LEU A 258 -6.02 10.07 11.02
CA LEU A 258 -7.44 9.80 11.27
C LEU A 258 -7.73 8.31 11.41
N GLU A 259 -8.80 8.00 12.14
CA GLU A 259 -9.48 6.71 12.04
C GLU A 259 -10.52 6.72 10.90
N PRO A 260 -10.83 5.55 10.29
CA PRO A 260 -11.75 5.48 9.16
C PRO A 260 -13.13 6.09 9.40
N GLY A 261 -13.69 5.92 10.61
CA GLY A 261 -14.95 6.54 10.99
C GLY A 261 -14.91 8.07 10.99
N GLN A 262 -13.78 8.67 11.35
CA GLN A 262 -13.59 10.12 11.32
C GLN A 262 -13.49 10.63 9.89
N LEU A 263 -12.71 9.94 9.04
CA LEU A 263 -12.61 10.28 7.62
C LEU A 263 -13.96 10.16 6.91
N GLN A 264 -14.77 9.15 7.25
CA GLN A 264 -16.10 8.97 6.69
C GLN A 264 -17.02 10.16 6.99
N ALA A 265 -16.90 10.75 8.18
CA ALA A 265 -17.70 11.88 8.63
C ALA A 265 -17.22 13.24 8.10
N LEU A 266 -16.00 13.32 7.55
CA LEU A 266 -15.44 14.58 7.06
C LEU A 266 -16.09 15.04 5.75
N PRO A 267 -16.54 16.30 5.67
CA PRO A 267 -16.95 16.91 4.40
C PRO A 267 -15.70 17.25 3.56
N GLY A 268 -15.83 17.21 2.22
CA GLY A 268 -14.76 17.68 1.32
C GLY A 268 -13.70 16.62 0.97
N ARG A 269 -14.10 15.54 0.30
CA ARG A 269 -13.18 14.48 -0.19
C ARG A 269 -12.28 14.93 -1.35
N GLU A 270 -12.57 16.08 -1.95
CA GLU A 270 -12.03 16.56 -3.23
C GLU A 270 -10.52 16.81 -3.19
N ASP A 271 -9.97 17.17 -2.03
CA ASP A 271 -8.54 17.43 -1.86
C ASP A 271 -7.66 16.18 -2.02
N SER A 272 -8.24 14.98 -1.98
CA SER A 272 -7.50 13.74 -2.26
C SER A 272 -6.97 13.66 -3.70
N GLN A 273 -7.55 14.41 -4.65
CA GLN A 273 -7.11 14.40 -6.05
C GLN A 273 -5.69 14.97 -6.22
N VAL A 274 -5.28 15.92 -5.37
CA VAL A 274 -3.96 16.56 -5.51
C VAL A 274 -2.79 15.61 -5.24
N ILE A 275 -3.07 14.45 -4.66
CA ILE A 275 -2.09 13.39 -4.37
C ILE A 275 -1.59 12.73 -5.65
N VAL A 276 -2.45 12.62 -6.67
CA VAL A 276 -2.10 11.97 -7.95
C VAL A 276 -0.87 12.62 -8.57
N GLY A 277 -0.87 13.94 -8.69
CA GLY A 277 0.27 14.67 -9.24
C GLY A 277 1.51 14.62 -8.35
N PHE A 278 1.32 14.67 -7.03
CA PHE A 278 2.44 14.54 -6.08
C PHE A 278 3.13 13.17 -6.17
N VAL A 279 2.36 12.08 -6.24
CA VAL A 279 2.90 10.73 -6.37
C VAL A 279 3.46 10.50 -7.77
N ARG A 280 2.84 11.03 -8.83
CA ARG A 280 3.39 10.99 -10.19
C ARG A 280 4.79 11.62 -10.22
N ASP A 281 4.93 12.84 -9.68
CA ASP A 281 6.21 13.55 -9.64
C ASP A 281 7.29 12.78 -8.85
N ALA A 282 6.88 12.02 -7.83
CA ALA A 282 7.77 11.14 -7.08
C ALA A 282 8.21 9.92 -7.92
N LEU A 283 7.27 9.24 -8.58
CA LEU A 283 7.54 8.08 -9.43
C LEU A 283 8.38 8.45 -10.67
N GLU A 284 8.13 9.61 -11.27
CA GLU A 284 8.85 10.08 -12.47
C GLU A 284 10.34 10.33 -12.21
N LYS A 285 10.72 10.78 -11.01
CA LYS A 285 12.12 11.03 -10.64
C LYS A 285 12.95 9.75 -10.60
N ASP A 286 12.36 8.68 -10.09
CA ASP A 286 13.02 7.38 -9.93
C ASP A 286 12.91 6.52 -11.20
N CYS A 287 11.98 6.84 -12.11
CA CYS A 287 11.88 6.24 -13.43
C CYS A 287 13.07 6.64 -14.33
N LEU A 288 14.26 6.11 -14.07
CA LEU A 288 15.43 6.28 -14.92
C LEU A 288 15.22 5.58 -16.28
N GLY A 289 14.65 6.30 -17.26
CA GLY A 289 14.73 5.98 -18.67
C GLY A 289 13.75 4.91 -19.20
N GLY A 290 12.59 4.72 -18.57
CA GLY A 290 11.48 3.92 -19.14
C GLY A 290 11.75 2.42 -19.27
N ARG A 291 12.76 1.87 -18.58
CA ARG A 291 13.15 0.46 -18.68
C ARG A 291 12.15 -0.50 -18.04
N ASN A 292 11.32 0.00 -17.11
CA ASN A 292 10.26 -0.79 -16.49
C ASN A 292 8.89 -0.37 -17.05
N ILE A 293 8.29 -1.25 -17.84
CA ILE A 293 7.00 -1.00 -18.51
C ILE A 293 5.85 -0.76 -17.52
N LEU A 294 5.87 -1.43 -16.36
CA LEU A 294 4.84 -1.30 -15.34
C LEU A 294 4.86 0.11 -14.73
N TYR A 295 6.06 0.67 -14.54
CA TYR A 295 6.19 2.05 -14.05
C TYR A 295 5.81 3.08 -15.09
N ALA A 296 6.24 2.87 -16.34
CA ALA A 296 5.88 3.77 -17.43
C ALA A 296 4.36 3.83 -17.60
N ASP A 297 3.68 2.69 -17.49
CA ASP A 297 2.23 2.60 -17.49
C ASP A 297 1.61 3.30 -16.27
N SER A 298 2.08 3.01 -15.05
CA SER A 298 1.62 3.69 -13.83
C SER A 298 1.73 5.21 -13.91
N VAL A 299 2.88 5.74 -14.32
CA VAL A 299 3.09 7.18 -14.52
C VAL A 299 2.16 7.73 -15.60
N GLY A 300 1.99 7.01 -16.71
CA GLY A 300 1.09 7.39 -17.79
C GLY A 300 -0.36 7.49 -17.33
N VAL A 301 -0.83 6.53 -16.51
CA VAL A 301 -2.16 6.55 -15.90
C VAL A 301 -2.30 7.75 -14.96
N LEU A 302 -1.36 7.96 -14.02
CA LEU A 302 -1.45 9.10 -13.09
C LEU A 302 -1.41 10.45 -13.83
N ARG A 303 -0.62 10.57 -14.89
CA ARG A 303 -0.59 11.77 -15.73
C ARG A 303 -1.94 12.04 -16.38
N LYS A 304 -2.60 11.02 -16.94
CA LYS A 304 -3.96 11.16 -17.48
C LYS A 304 -4.97 11.56 -16.41
N LEU A 305 -4.89 10.97 -15.22
CA LEU A 305 -5.78 11.31 -14.11
C LEU A 305 -5.59 12.75 -13.60
N GLU A 306 -4.39 13.31 -13.70
CA GLU A 306 -4.11 14.72 -13.36
C GLU A 306 -4.51 15.70 -14.47
N GLU A 307 -4.30 15.34 -15.74
CA GLU A 307 -4.56 16.21 -16.89
C GLU A 307 -6.03 16.27 -17.29
N VAL A 308 -6.80 15.20 -17.04
CA VAL A 308 -8.16 15.09 -17.56
C VAL A 308 -9.19 15.58 -16.55
N ASP A 309 -9.53 16.85 -16.69
CA ASP A 309 -10.60 17.57 -15.98
C ASP A 309 -12.04 17.06 -16.26
N ASN A 310 -12.21 16.11 -17.17
CA ASN A 310 -13.50 15.84 -17.83
C ASN A 310 -13.98 14.39 -17.80
N TRP A 311 -13.41 13.54 -16.94
CA TRP A 311 -13.85 12.15 -16.84
C TRP A 311 -15.08 12.04 -15.93
N SER A 312 -16.27 12.02 -16.53
CA SER A 312 -17.51 11.60 -15.86
C SER A 312 -17.51 10.07 -15.73
N TRP A 313 -16.76 9.55 -14.75
CA TRP A 313 -16.71 8.11 -14.47
C TRP A 313 -17.95 7.58 -13.75
N PHE A 314 -18.72 8.46 -13.11
CA PHE A 314 -19.92 8.15 -12.33
C PHE A 314 -21.14 8.91 -12.84
#